data_AF-A0A3G8X052-F1
#
_entry.id   AF-A0A3G8X052-F1
#
_cell.length_a   1.000
_cell.length_b   1.000
_cell.length_c   1.000
_cell.angle_alpha   90.00
_cell.angle_beta   90.00
_cell.angle_gamma   90.00
#
_symmetry.space_group_name_H-M   'P 1'
#
loop_
_entity.id
_entity.type
_entity.pdbx_description
1 polymer ?
#
loop_
_entity_poly.entity_id
_entity_poly.type
_entity_poly.pdbx_seq_one_letter_code
_entity_poly.pdbx_strand_id
1 'polypeptide(L)'
;MKKLILFFLIIFKSQFNLLAQTTATGCYTSWDNATHTYGPYGANNVYANNTGRVSLLPGYCNWVPTTSTSNCRVCPGWLITSGANTGRCQVSEGDNTLLATQPGSSGTFRMIPCPIDHNIIYGNILFAIVGIYFIRRKVSTVK
;
A
#
# COMPACT_ATOMS: atom_id res chain seq x y z
N MET A 1 28.23 -6.39 26.08
CA MET A 1 28.49 -5.79 24.75
C MET A 1 27.96 -6.66 23.62
N LYS A 2 28.38 -7.93 23.48
CA LYS A 2 27.87 -8.84 22.42
C LYS A 2 26.33 -9.00 22.39
N LYS A 3 25.67 -9.13 23.54
CA LYS A 3 24.19 -9.26 23.63
C LYS A 3 23.43 -7.99 23.22
N LEU A 4 24.03 -6.82 23.40
CA LEU A 4 23.41 -5.51 23.11
C LEU A 4 23.49 -5.18 21.61
N ILE A 5 24.62 -5.56 20.98
CA ILE A 5 24.80 -5.50 19.51
C ILE A 5 23.82 -6.47 18.82
N LEU A 6 23.61 -7.66 19.38
CA LEU A 6 22.63 -8.63 18.85
C LEU A 6 21.20 -8.05 18.89
N PHE A 7 20.84 -7.37 19.98
CA PHE A 7 19.53 -6.73 20.14
C PHE A 7 19.32 -5.61 19.12
N PHE A 8 20.32 -4.74 18.91
CA PHE A 8 20.27 -3.70 17.88
C PHE A 8 20.17 -4.28 16.46
N LEU A 9 20.90 -5.37 16.16
CA LEU A 9 20.83 -6.04 14.86
C LEU A 9 19.47 -6.70 14.59
N ILE A 10 18.80 -7.23 15.62
CA ILE A 10 17.45 -7.80 15.51
C ILE A 10 16.42 -6.70 15.22
N ILE A 11 16.52 -5.55 15.91
CA ILE A 11 15.65 -4.40 15.65
C ILE A 11 15.89 -3.86 14.24
N PHE A 12 17.15 -3.66 13.82
CA PHE A 12 17.48 -3.24 12.47
C PHE A 12 16.95 -4.23 11.41
N LYS A 13 17.17 -5.55 11.57
CA LYS A 13 16.62 -6.55 10.63
C LYS A 13 15.10 -6.51 10.53
N SER A 14 14.39 -6.26 11.65
CA SER A 14 12.93 -6.17 11.63
C SER A 14 12.42 -4.99 10.81
N GLN A 15 13.19 -3.90 10.74
CA GLN A 15 12.87 -2.70 9.96
C GLN A 15 13.18 -2.88 8.46
N PHE A 16 14.18 -3.69 8.10
CA PHE A 16 14.59 -3.90 6.70
C PHE A 16 13.73 -4.91 5.93
N ASN A 17 12.94 -5.76 6.61
CA ASN A 17 11.99 -6.65 5.94
C ASN A 17 10.72 -5.92 5.42
N LEU A 18 10.58 -4.61 5.65
CA LEU A 18 9.47 -3.76 5.17
C LEU A 18 9.63 -3.27 3.71
N LEU A 19 10.60 -3.78 2.95
CA LEU A 19 10.89 -3.33 1.57
C LEU A 19 10.40 -4.29 0.48
N ALA A 20 9.49 -5.23 0.79
CA ALA A 20 8.68 -5.81 -0.26
C ALA A 20 7.72 -4.71 -0.76
N GLN A 21 8.16 -3.94 -1.76
CA GLN A 21 7.33 -2.96 -2.45
C GLN A 21 6.15 -3.72 -3.07
N THR A 22 5.01 -3.73 -2.39
CA THR A 22 3.82 -4.40 -2.87
C THR A 22 3.32 -3.66 -4.10
N THR A 23 3.38 -4.35 -5.23
CA THR A 23 2.85 -3.90 -6.50
C THR A 23 1.48 -4.53 -6.75
N ALA A 24 0.60 -3.80 -7.42
CA ALA A 24 -0.67 -4.31 -7.89
C ALA A 24 -0.91 -3.83 -9.32
N THR A 25 -1.36 -4.73 -10.18
CA THR A 25 -1.75 -4.40 -11.55
C THR A 25 -3.26 -4.46 -11.67
N GLY A 26 -3.86 -3.36 -12.10
CA GLY A 26 -5.31 -3.22 -12.19
C GLY A 26 -5.72 -1.77 -12.35
N CYS A 27 -6.97 -1.46 -11.97
CA CYS A 27 -7.52 -0.11 -12.00
C CYS A 27 -7.38 0.54 -10.63
N TYR A 28 -6.52 1.55 -10.51
CA TYR A 28 -6.42 2.37 -9.31
C TYR A 28 -7.52 3.43 -9.29
N THR A 29 -8.11 3.61 -8.12
CA THR A 29 -9.08 4.67 -7.86
C THR A 29 -8.73 5.47 -6.61
N SER A 30 -8.79 6.80 -6.73
CA SER A 30 -8.47 7.72 -5.63
C SER A 30 -9.57 7.83 -4.57
N TRP A 31 -10.83 7.51 -4.92
CA TRP A 31 -11.97 7.64 -4.01
C TRP A 31 -11.90 6.65 -2.83
N ASP A 32 -11.38 5.45 -3.05
CA ASP A 32 -11.22 4.40 -2.03
C ASP A 32 -9.75 3.98 -1.82
N ASN A 33 -8.82 4.70 -2.46
CA ASN A 33 -7.37 4.53 -2.40
C ASN A 33 -6.92 3.06 -2.55
N ALA A 34 -7.49 2.39 -3.55
CA ALA A 34 -7.26 0.96 -3.80
C ALA A 34 -7.03 0.68 -5.28
N THR A 35 -6.36 -0.45 -5.55
CA THR A 35 -6.22 -1.00 -6.90
C THR A 35 -7.13 -2.20 -7.05
N HIS A 36 -8.02 -2.16 -8.04
CA HIS A 36 -8.98 -3.23 -8.37
C HIS A 36 -8.38 -4.11 -9.45
N THR A 37 -8.11 -5.38 -9.13
CA THR A 37 -7.35 -6.30 -9.99
C THR A 37 -8.23 -7.31 -10.74
N TYR A 38 -9.52 -7.37 -10.40
CA TYR A 38 -10.47 -8.29 -11.03
C TYR A 38 -11.19 -7.62 -12.22
N GLY A 39 -10.71 -7.91 -13.42
CA GLY A 39 -11.12 -7.30 -14.69
C GLY A 39 -9.93 -7.22 -15.67
N PRO A 40 -10.01 -6.40 -16.74
CA PRO A 40 -11.20 -5.66 -17.17
C PRO A 40 -12.29 -6.55 -17.78
N TYR A 41 -13.54 -6.16 -17.60
CA TYR A 41 -14.71 -6.76 -18.23
C TYR A 41 -15.22 -5.91 -19.39
N GLY A 42 -15.35 -6.57 -20.54
CA GLY A 42 -15.90 -6.00 -21.76
C GLY A 42 -15.07 -4.87 -22.37
N ALA A 43 -15.66 -4.18 -23.35
CA ALA A 43 -14.95 -3.16 -24.14
C ALA A 43 -14.62 -1.87 -23.37
N ASN A 44 -15.23 -1.65 -22.21
CA ASN A 44 -15.15 -0.41 -21.43
C ASN A 44 -14.11 -0.42 -20.31
N ASN A 45 -13.26 -1.46 -20.23
CA ASN A 45 -12.25 -1.62 -19.18
C ASN A 45 -12.81 -1.45 -17.75
N VAL A 46 -13.91 -2.16 -17.46
CA VAL A 46 -14.59 -2.06 -16.15
C VAL A 46 -14.06 -3.13 -15.20
N TYR A 47 -13.69 -2.74 -13.99
CA TYR A 47 -13.22 -3.61 -12.92
C TYR A 47 -14.28 -3.73 -11.83
N ALA A 48 -14.33 -4.89 -11.18
CA ALA A 48 -15.23 -5.14 -10.06
C ALA A 48 -14.61 -4.63 -8.75
N ASN A 49 -15.39 -3.96 -7.90
CA ASN A 49 -14.94 -3.50 -6.58
C ASN A 49 -15.04 -4.60 -5.51
N ASN A 50 -16.06 -5.45 -5.60
CA ASN A 50 -16.34 -6.50 -4.63
C ASN A 50 -15.28 -7.62 -4.60
N THR A 51 -14.50 -7.79 -5.66
CA THR A 51 -13.47 -8.83 -5.78
C THR A 51 -12.15 -8.25 -6.30
N GLY A 52 -11.02 -8.73 -5.77
CA GLY A 52 -9.69 -8.27 -6.22
C GLY A 52 -9.33 -6.83 -5.82
N ARG A 53 -10.00 -6.26 -4.80
CA ARG A 53 -9.62 -4.96 -4.24
C ARG A 53 -8.36 -5.08 -3.39
N VAL A 54 -7.30 -4.40 -3.81
CA VAL A 54 -6.03 -4.31 -3.08
C VAL A 54 -5.95 -2.95 -2.40
N SER A 55 -6.17 -2.95 -1.08
CA SER A 55 -6.01 -1.75 -0.24
C SER A 55 -4.54 -1.52 0.12
N LEU A 56 -4.21 -0.28 0.50
CA LEU A 56 -2.90 0.02 1.08
C LEU A 56 -2.64 -0.83 2.32
N LEU A 57 -1.41 -1.34 2.43
CA LEU A 57 -0.94 -2.01 3.63
C LEU A 57 -0.62 -1.00 4.74
N PRO A 58 -0.65 -1.43 6.02
CA PRO A 58 -0.20 -0.59 7.12
C PRO A 58 1.21 -0.03 6.87
N GLY A 59 1.39 1.27 7.12
CA GLY A 59 2.66 1.97 6.88
C GLY A 59 2.84 2.50 5.45
N TYR A 60 1.86 2.31 4.56
CA TYR A 60 1.83 2.91 3.23
C TYR A 60 0.72 3.95 3.11
N CYS A 61 0.99 5.03 2.38
CA CYS A 61 0.11 6.20 2.33
C CYS A 61 -0.48 6.47 0.94
N ASN A 62 0.17 6.00 -0.12
CA ASN A 62 -0.27 6.27 -1.48
C ASN A 62 0.14 5.17 -2.46
N TRP A 63 -0.55 5.12 -3.59
CA TRP A 63 -0.15 4.36 -4.76
C TRP A 63 0.52 5.26 -5.78
N VAL A 64 1.57 4.75 -6.44
CA VAL A 64 2.20 5.46 -7.56
C VAL A 64 2.34 4.53 -8.75
N PRO A 65 2.00 5.00 -9.97
CA PRO A 65 2.15 4.20 -11.17
C PRO A 65 3.62 3.89 -11.43
N THR A 66 3.91 2.63 -11.74
CA THR A 66 5.23 2.17 -12.21
C THR A 66 5.27 2.01 -13.73
N THR A 67 4.10 1.98 -14.37
CA THR A 67 3.93 1.91 -15.83
C THR A 67 3.09 3.09 -16.30
N SER A 68 3.09 3.34 -17.62
CA SER A 68 2.08 4.19 -18.25
C SER A 68 0.68 3.71 -17.88
N THR A 69 -0.21 4.64 -17.59
CA THR A 69 -1.59 4.35 -17.20
C THR A 69 -2.56 4.67 -18.33
N SER A 70 -3.64 3.91 -18.43
CA SER A 70 -4.77 4.19 -19.31
C SER A 70 -6.06 4.39 -18.51
N ASN A 71 -7.11 4.91 -19.13
CA ASN A 71 -8.39 5.10 -18.46
C ASN A 71 -9.07 3.74 -18.19
N CYS A 72 -9.60 3.59 -16.99
CA CYS A 72 -10.47 2.48 -16.62
C CYS A 72 -11.64 2.97 -15.78
N ARG A 73 -12.54 2.03 -15.50
CA ARG A 73 -13.72 2.27 -14.69
C ARG A 73 -13.85 1.18 -13.64
N VAL A 74 -14.34 1.53 -12.45
CA VAL A 74 -14.63 0.58 -11.38
C VAL A 74 -16.12 0.62 -11.10
N CYS A 75 -16.74 -0.55 -11.01
CA CYS A 75 -18.10 -0.67 -10.54
C CYS A 75 -18.10 -0.71 -9.00
N PRO A 76 -18.61 0.31 -8.29
CA PRO A 76 -18.60 0.34 -6.82
C PRO A 76 -19.48 -0.75 -6.17
N GLY A 77 -20.49 -1.24 -6.88
CA GLY A 77 -21.37 -2.31 -6.41
C GLY A 77 -21.08 -3.65 -7.10
N TRP A 78 -22.15 -4.35 -7.52
CA TRP A 78 -22.07 -5.61 -8.22
C TRP A 78 -21.96 -5.43 -9.73
N LEU A 79 -20.94 -6.04 -10.34
CA LEU A 79 -20.76 -6.03 -11.78
C LEU A 79 -21.47 -7.24 -12.41
N ILE A 80 -22.52 -6.98 -13.20
CA ILE A 80 -23.16 -8.02 -14.01
C ILE A 80 -22.61 -7.97 -15.42
N THR A 81 -21.99 -9.07 -15.85
CA THR A 81 -21.57 -9.28 -17.24
C THR A 81 -22.66 -10.04 -17.99
N SER A 82 -23.44 -9.35 -18.83
CA SER A 82 -24.26 -10.04 -19.84
C SER A 82 -23.41 -10.32 -21.09
N GLY A 83 -23.74 -11.38 -21.83
CA GLY A 83 -22.95 -11.96 -22.94
C GLY A 83 -22.56 -11.04 -24.11
N ALA A 84 -22.80 -9.74 -24.01
CA ALA A 84 -22.39 -8.71 -24.97
C ALA A 84 -21.34 -7.73 -24.40
N ASN A 85 -20.59 -8.09 -23.35
CA ASN A 85 -19.48 -7.26 -22.83
C ASN A 85 -19.88 -5.85 -22.35
N THR A 86 -21.17 -5.62 -22.09
CA THR A 86 -21.69 -4.39 -21.50
C THR A 86 -21.95 -4.63 -20.02
N GLY A 87 -20.88 -4.62 -19.22
CA GLY A 87 -20.98 -4.73 -17.78
C GLY A 87 -21.90 -3.67 -17.20
N ARG A 88 -22.98 -4.08 -16.52
CA ARG A 88 -23.84 -3.16 -15.76
C ARG A 88 -23.37 -3.15 -14.32
N CYS A 89 -23.30 -1.96 -13.73
CA CYS A 89 -22.99 -1.83 -12.31
C CYS A 89 -24.30 -1.63 -11.54
N GLN A 90 -24.55 -2.49 -10.55
CA GLN A 90 -25.78 -2.49 -9.75
C GLN A 90 -25.46 -2.42 -8.26
N VAL A 91 -26.43 -2.06 -7.43
CA VAL A 91 -26.25 -1.95 -5.97
C VAL A 91 -25.92 -3.31 -5.36
N SER A 92 -26.65 -4.36 -5.75
CA SER A 92 -26.45 -5.74 -5.30
C SER A 92 -26.85 -6.74 -6.40
N GLU A 93 -26.49 -8.00 -6.20
CA GLU A 93 -26.94 -9.09 -7.09
C GLU A 93 -28.48 -9.19 -7.06
N GLY A 94 -29.10 -9.09 -8.23
CA GLY A 94 -30.56 -9.13 -8.38
C GLY A 94 -31.29 -7.78 -8.20
N ASP A 95 -30.58 -6.70 -7.85
CA ASP A 95 -31.14 -5.35 -7.84
C ASP A 95 -30.99 -4.70 -9.22
N ASN A 96 -32.06 -4.14 -9.77
CA ASN A 96 -32.04 -3.46 -11.07
C ASN A 96 -31.57 -2.00 -11.00
N THR A 97 -31.31 -1.48 -9.80
CA THR A 97 -30.80 -0.13 -9.56
C THR A 97 -29.37 0.00 -10.08
N LEU A 98 -29.18 0.84 -11.10
CA LEU A 98 -27.88 1.03 -11.74
C LEU A 98 -27.05 2.09 -11.00
N LEU A 99 -25.77 1.76 -10.79
CA LEU A 99 -24.77 2.66 -10.26
C LEU A 99 -23.89 3.21 -11.38
N ALA A 100 -23.47 4.46 -11.24
CA ALA A 100 -22.42 5.02 -12.08
C ALA A 100 -21.08 4.35 -11.72
N THR A 101 -20.34 3.95 -12.74
CA THR A 101 -18.95 3.50 -12.57
C THR A 101 -18.07 4.68 -12.18
N GLN A 102 -17.09 4.43 -11.33
CA GLN A 102 -16.10 5.43 -10.94
C GLN A 102 -14.91 5.42 -11.90
N PRO A 103 -14.40 6.58 -12.33
CA PRO A 103 -13.21 6.64 -13.17
C PRO A 103 -11.96 6.23 -12.36
N GLY A 104 -11.03 5.59 -13.05
CA GLY A 104 -9.74 5.21 -12.48
C GLY A 104 -8.63 5.15 -13.53
N SER A 105 -7.45 4.75 -13.09
CA SER A 105 -6.26 4.59 -13.93
C SER A 105 -5.80 3.13 -13.94
N SER A 106 -5.76 2.51 -15.12
CA SER A 106 -5.32 1.12 -15.30
C SER A 106 -3.82 1.09 -15.53
N GLY A 107 -3.12 0.26 -14.78
CA GLY A 107 -1.67 0.13 -14.88
C GLY A 107 -1.12 -0.73 -13.75
N THR A 108 0.20 -0.74 -13.61
CA THR A 108 0.86 -1.30 -12.43
C THR A 108 1.17 -0.16 -11.47
N PHE A 109 0.81 -0.37 -10.21
CA PHE A 109 1.00 0.58 -9.13
C PHE A 109 1.88 -0.05 -8.07
N ARG A 110 2.70 0.76 -7.40
CA ARG A 110 3.42 0.37 -6.19
C ARG A 110 2.95 1.20 -5.02
N MET A 111 2.90 0.59 -3.84
CA MET A 111 2.65 1.34 -2.62
C MET A 111 3.87 2.18 -2.24
N ILE A 112 3.64 3.41 -1.77
CA ILE A 112 4.66 4.30 -1.22
C ILE A 112 4.52 4.33 0.31
N PRO A 113 5.61 4.06 1.05
CA PRO A 113 5.59 4.12 2.50
C PRO A 113 5.24 5.54 2.95
N CYS A 114 4.45 5.63 4.02
CA CYS A 114 4.19 6.90 4.67
C CYS A 114 5.53 7.54 5.07
N PRO A 115 5.67 8.87 4.93
CA PRO A 115 6.82 9.55 5.49
C PRO A 115 6.90 9.18 6.97
N ILE A 116 7.97 8.50 7.37
CA ILE A 116 8.22 8.22 8.77
C ILE A 116 8.46 9.59 9.39
N ASP A 117 7.54 9.98 10.26
CA ASP A 117 7.35 11.32 10.78
C ASP A 117 8.68 12.02 11.09
N HIS A 118 8.72 13.35 10.97
CA HIS A 118 9.91 14.21 11.15
C HIS A 118 10.65 13.99 12.49
N ASN A 119 10.04 13.25 13.41
CA ASN A 119 10.56 12.90 14.72
C ASN A 119 11.52 11.70 14.75
N ILE A 120 11.74 10.99 13.63
CA ILE A 120 12.75 9.92 13.58
C ILE A 120 14.18 10.47 13.84
N ILE A 121 14.41 11.74 13.52
CA ILE A 121 15.65 12.45 13.88
C ILE A 121 15.80 12.51 15.40
N TYR A 122 14.75 12.86 16.15
CA TYR A 122 14.81 12.90 17.61
C TYR A 122 15.03 11.52 18.21
N GLY A 123 14.40 10.48 17.64
CA GLY A 123 14.64 9.10 18.04
C GLY A 123 16.11 8.70 17.86
N ASN A 124 16.69 8.97 16.68
CA ASN A 124 18.10 8.68 16.41
C ASN A 124 19.05 9.47 17.32
N ILE A 125 18.76 10.76 17.59
CA ILE A 125 19.55 11.58 18.52
C ILE A 125 19.49 10.99 19.93
N LEU A 126 18.32 10.59 20.41
CA LEU A 126 18.17 9.99 21.74
C LEU A 126 18.99 8.69 21.86
N PHE A 127 18.91 7.80 20.86
CA PHE A 127 19.71 6.58 20.82
C PHE A 127 21.22 6.85 20.75
N ALA A 128 21.64 7.87 20.00
CA ALA A 128 23.04 8.28 19.93
C ALA A 128 23.56 8.79 21.28
N ILE A 129 22.78 9.63 21.98
CA ILE A 129 23.13 10.14 23.31
C ILE A 129 23.26 8.99 24.32
N VAL A 130 22.30 8.07 24.33
CA VAL A 130 22.33 6.88 25.19
C VAL A 130 23.56 6.02 24.88
N GLY A 131 23.86 5.79 23.59
CA GLY A 131 25.05 5.06 23.16
C GLY A 131 26.35 5.68 23.66
N ILE A 132 26.52 7.00 23.50
CA ILE A 132 27.69 7.74 23.98
C ILE A 132 27.82 7.64 25.51
N TYR A 133 26.71 7.76 26.24
CA TYR A 133 26.69 7.66 27.70
C TYR A 133 27.24 6.30 28.17
N PHE A 134 26.79 5.20 27.57
CA PHE A 134 27.27 3.85 27.91
C PHE A 134 28.73 3.62 27.53
N ILE A 135 29.21 4.16 26.41
CA ILE A 135 30.62 4.08 26.01
C ILE A 135 31.50 4.80 27.04
N ARG A 136 31.14 6.02 27.44
CA ARG A 136 31.91 6.82 28.40
C ARG A 136 32.01 6.17 29.78
N ARG A 137 30.91 5.62 30.30
CA ARG A 137 30.94 4.90 31.59
C ARG A 137 31.87 3.70 31.57
N LYS A 138 31.97 3.00 30.43
CA LYS A 138 32.79 1.79 30.35
C LYS A 138 34.29 2.10 30.37
N VAL A 139 34.69 3.24 29.82
CA VAL A 139 36.08 3.73 29.85
C VAL A 139 36.50 4.12 31.28
N SER A 140 35.58 4.63 32.11
CA SER A 140 35.89 5.03 33.49
C SER A 140 36.02 3.86 34.49
N THR A 141 35.53 2.66 34.16
CA THR A 141 35.65 1.45 35.01
C THR A 141 36.91 0.62 34.76
N VAL A 142 37.81 1.05 33.87
CA VAL A 142 39.14 0.45 33.67
C VAL A 142 40.18 1.41 34.26
N LYS A 143 40.24 1.46 35.59
CA LYS A 143 41.35 2.02 36.37
C LYS A 143 41.56 1.14 37.59
#